data_AF-A0A841AIF6-F1
#
_entry.id   AF-A0A841AIF6-F1
#
_cell.length_a   1.000
_cell.length_b   1.000
_cell.length_c   1.000
_cell.angle_alpha   90.00
_cell.angle_beta   90.00
_cell.angle_gamma   90.00
#
_symmetry.space_group_name_H-M   'P 1'
#
loop_
_entity.id
_entity.type
_entity.pdbx_description
1 polymer ?
#
loop_
_entity_poly.entity_id
_entity_poly.type
_entity_poly.pdbx_seq_one_letter_code
_entity_poly.pdbx_strand_id
1 'polypeptide(L)'
;MTPVVVAVFGSNSPLAVELEAARFLAAAIAAEGATLLTGGDGSDPSTVKDAAIIMAKTIPDASWIGVLNEPETADPVVVGSYGLLVTPGFGHRRNFVEACLCDAAVAIGHSPGTSSEALFAMFLRRPVVLVDADPVEMPDLRRIALDRVPKPHNPATALDRGIAHAYHWAKTSDHTPERRRLPLDAWQAAGLVRGLIDGTVPGGLDPTAPRTAADWDALVGGVLHSL
;
A
#
# COMPACT_ATOMS: atom_id res chain seq x y z
N MET A 1 21.16 -4.40 -3.50
CA MET A 1 20.14 -3.33 -3.50
C MET A 1 18.95 -3.87 -2.74
N THR A 2 18.33 -3.07 -1.87
CA THR A 2 17.10 -3.47 -1.17
C THR A 2 15.98 -3.64 -2.21
N PRO A 3 15.23 -4.76 -2.22
CA PRO A 3 14.16 -4.96 -3.18
C PRO A 3 13.10 -3.87 -3.05
N VAL A 4 12.51 -3.48 -4.18
CA VAL A 4 11.42 -2.50 -4.24
C VAL A 4 10.18 -3.09 -3.58
N VAL A 5 9.50 -2.33 -2.73
CA VAL A 5 8.25 -2.73 -2.11
C VAL A 5 7.07 -2.06 -2.80
N VAL A 6 6.21 -2.86 -3.44
CA VAL A 6 5.00 -2.37 -4.12
C VAL A 6 3.77 -2.76 -3.32
N ALA A 7 3.03 -1.76 -2.85
CA ALA A 7 1.79 -1.96 -2.13
C ALA A 7 0.60 -2.22 -3.06
N VAL A 8 -0.30 -3.11 -2.66
CA VAL A 8 -1.63 -3.29 -3.26
C VAL A 8 -2.68 -3.02 -2.18
N PHE A 9 -3.40 -1.91 -2.33
CA PHE A 9 -4.50 -1.54 -1.42
C PHE A 9 -5.85 -1.90 -2.04
N GLY A 10 -6.84 -2.23 -1.21
CA GLY A 10 -8.20 -2.48 -1.71
C GLY A 10 -9.21 -2.88 -0.66
N SER A 11 -10.45 -3.07 -1.11
CA SER A 11 -11.62 -3.30 -0.24
C SER A 11 -11.64 -4.70 0.39
N ASN A 12 -12.32 -4.81 1.55
CA ASN A 12 -12.74 -6.09 2.13
C ASN A 12 -14.07 -6.60 1.55
N SER A 13 -14.71 -5.83 0.67
CA SER A 13 -15.91 -6.25 -0.07
C SER A 13 -15.77 -5.84 -1.54
N PRO A 14 -14.80 -6.44 -2.25
CA PRO A 14 -14.51 -6.11 -3.64
C PRO A 14 -15.49 -6.77 -4.63
N LEU A 15 -15.55 -6.23 -5.83
CA LEU A 15 -16.10 -6.90 -7.00
C LEU A 15 -15.20 -8.06 -7.43
N ALA A 16 -15.76 -9.05 -8.12
CA ALA A 16 -14.98 -10.20 -8.62
C ALA A 16 -13.81 -9.77 -9.52
N VAL A 17 -14.02 -8.74 -10.35
CA VAL A 17 -12.98 -8.20 -11.23
C VAL A 17 -11.83 -7.54 -10.46
N GLU A 18 -12.12 -6.92 -9.30
CA GLU A 18 -11.09 -6.31 -8.43
C GLU A 18 -10.23 -7.38 -7.75
N LEU A 19 -10.82 -8.52 -7.35
CA LEU A 19 -10.08 -9.66 -6.84
C LEU A 19 -9.13 -10.25 -7.90
N GLU A 20 -9.60 -10.33 -9.14
CA GLU A 20 -8.79 -10.84 -10.24
C GLU A 20 -7.64 -9.89 -10.59
N ALA A 21 -7.92 -8.58 -10.62
CA ALA A 21 -6.89 -7.56 -10.77
C ALA A 21 -5.82 -7.61 -9.66
N ALA A 22 -6.23 -7.82 -8.40
CA ALA A 22 -5.31 -7.96 -7.28
C ALA A 22 -4.35 -9.16 -7.48
N ARG A 23 -4.84 -10.27 -8.02
CA ARG A 23 -4.04 -11.45 -8.35
C ARG A 23 -3.07 -11.15 -9.50
N PHE A 24 -3.53 -10.51 -10.58
CA PHE A 24 -2.65 -10.12 -11.68
C PHE A 24 -1.55 -9.16 -11.24
N LEU A 25 -1.86 -8.20 -10.36
CA LEU A 25 -0.90 -7.27 -9.80
C LEU A 25 0.13 -7.99 -8.92
N ALA A 26 -0.28 -8.89 -8.03
CA ALA A 26 0.64 -9.68 -7.22
C ALA A 26 1.60 -10.51 -8.09
N ALA A 27 1.09 -11.13 -9.15
CA ALA A 27 1.92 -11.89 -10.09
C ALA A 27 2.90 -11.00 -10.86
N ALA A 28 2.46 -9.81 -11.29
CA ALA A 28 3.32 -8.84 -11.95
C ALA A 28 4.41 -8.28 -11.03
N ILE A 29 4.10 -7.99 -9.76
CA ILE A 29 5.07 -7.54 -8.75
C ILE A 29 6.17 -8.60 -8.55
N ALA A 30 5.78 -9.86 -8.39
CA ALA A 30 6.74 -10.96 -8.26
C ALA A 30 7.61 -11.12 -9.52
N ALA A 31 7.03 -10.99 -10.71
CA ALA A 31 7.77 -11.11 -11.97
C ALA A 31 8.84 -10.01 -12.16
N GLU A 32 8.64 -8.83 -11.57
CA GLU A 32 9.63 -7.73 -11.57
C GLU A 32 10.64 -7.86 -10.40
N GLY A 33 10.61 -8.96 -9.63
CA GLY A 33 11.51 -9.19 -8.49
C GLY A 33 11.27 -8.25 -7.31
N ALA A 34 10.09 -7.63 -7.25
CA ALA A 34 9.68 -6.74 -6.17
C ALA A 34 8.92 -7.51 -5.07
N THR A 35 8.87 -6.91 -3.88
CA THR A 35 8.12 -7.45 -2.74
C THR A 35 6.70 -6.88 -2.73
N LEU A 36 5.70 -7.76 -2.67
CA LEU A 36 4.31 -7.35 -2.45
C LEU A 36 4.13 -6.86 -1.01
N LEU A 37 3.50 -5.70 -0.82
CA LEU A 37 3.01 -5.25 0.49
C LEU A 37 1.49 -5.11 0.43
N THR A 38 0.81 -5.58 1.46
CA THR A 38 -0.63 -5.34 1.62
C THR A 38 -1.04 -5.60 3.08
N GLY A 39 -2.29 -5.36 3.39
CA GLY A 39 -2.87 -5.82 4.64
C GLY A 39 -3.12 -7.32 4.71
N GLY A 40 -3.42 -7.80 5.91
CA GLY A 40 -3.85 -9.18 6.10
C GLY A 40 -2.71 -10.19 6.08
N ASP A 41 -3.07 -11.46 6.00
CA ASP A 41 -2.18 -12.62 6.12
C ASP A 41 -2.41 -13.69 5.03
N GLY A 42 -3.35 -13.42 4.12
CA GLY A 42 -3.76 -14.36 3.08
C GLY A 42 -4.72 -15.44 3.58
N SER A 43 -5.49 -15.19 4.64
CA SER A 43 -6.49 -16.14 5.16
C SER A 43 -7.89 -15.99 4.55
N ASP A 44 -8.30 -14.80 4.10
CA ASP A 44 -9.63 -14.55 3.53
C ASP A 44 -9.58 -14.23 2.02
N PRO A 45 -9.77 -15.22 1.14
CA PRO A 45 -9.68 -15.02 -0.32
C PRO A 45 -10.74 -14.08 -0.90
N SER A 46 -11.73 -13.64 -0.10
CA SER A 46 -12.78 -12.71 -0.54
C SER A 46 -12.38 -11.24 -0.44
N THR A 47 -11.20 -10.92 0.08
CA THR A 47 -10.67 -9.55 0.16
C THR A 47 -9.55 -9.30 -0.84
N VAL A 48 -9.37 -8.05 -1.28
CA VAL A 48 -8.27 -7.68 -2.21
C VAL A 48 -6.91 -8.07 -1.63
N LYS A 49 -6.70 -7.72 -0.37
CA LYS A 49 -5.42 -7.85 0.33
C LYS A 49 -4.97 -9.31 0.42
N ASP A 50 -5.88 -10.21 0.77
CA ASP A 50 -5.55 -11.63 0.95
C ASP A 50 -5.57 -12.37 -0.39
N ALA A 51 -6.37 -11.96 -1.37
CA ALA A 51 -6.28 -12.49 -2.73
C ALA A 51 -4.90 -12.23 -3.37
N ALA A 52 -4.31 -11.05 -3.13
CA ALA A 52 -2.95 -10.73 -3.56
C ALA A 52 -1.90 -11.60 -2.85
N ILE A 53 -1.97 -11.73 -1.51
CA ILE A 53 -1.06 -12.60 -0.74
C ILE A 53 -1.18 -14.06 -1.18
N ILE A 54 -2.41 -14.57 -1.35
CA ILE A 54 -2.65 -15.95 -1.79
C ILE A 54 -2.01 -16.18 -3.15
N MET A 55 -2.13 -15.23 -4.10
CA MET A 55 -1.46 -15.34 -5.39
C MET A 55 0.07 -15.34 -5.25
N ALA A 56 0.65 -14.43 -4.46
CA ALA A 56 2.08 -14.39 -4.20
C ALA A 56 2.60 -15.73 -3.63
N LYS A 57 1.87 -16.35 -2.70
CA LYS A 57 2.20 -17.68 -2.14
C LYS A 57 2.25 -18.81 -3.18
N THR A 58 1.62 -18.65 -4.35
CA THR A 58 1.67 -19.66 -5.43
C THR A 58 2.89 -19.51 -6.33
N ILE A 59 3.62 -18.40 -6.24
CA ILE A 59 4.72 -18.06 -7.14
C ILE A 59 6.04 -18.39 -6.46
N PRO A 60 6.94 -19.18 -7.08
CA PRO A 60 8.26 -19.45 -6.55
C PRO A 60 9.02 -18.15 -6.26
N ASP A 61 9.66 -18.08 -5.09
CA ASP A 61 10.52 -16.99 -4.66
C ASP A 61 9.87 -15.61 -4.53
N ALA A 62 8.54 -15.52 -4.64
CA ALA A 62 7.80 -14.27 -4.48
C ALA A 62 7.74 -13.83 -3.02
N SER A 63 8.35 -12.68 -2.71
CA SER A 63 8.31 -12.07 -1.40
C SER A 63 7.04 -11.26 -1.16
N TRP A 64 6.48 -11.38 0.04
CA TRP A 64 5.31 -10.63 0.45
C TRP A 64 5.35 -10.23 1.93
N ILE A 65 4.76 -9.07 2.22
CA ILE A 65 4.61 -8.52 3.56
C ILE A 65 3.12 -8.28 3.81
N GLY A 66 2.61 -8.87 4.89
CA GLY A 66 1.26 -8.65 5.40
C GLY A 66 1.28 -7.77 6.64
N VAL A 67 0.57 -6.64 6.63
CA VAL A 67 0.44 -5.77 7.81
C VAL A 67 -0.87 -6.06 8.52
N LEU A 68 -0.81 -6.53 9.77
CA LEU A 68 -2.00 -6.92 10.52
C LEU A 68 -2.69 -5.73 11.17
N ASN A 69 -4.01 -5.78 11.24
CA ASN A 69 -4.86 -4.75 11.85
C ASN A 69 -5.21 -5.12 13.29
N GLU A 70 -4.18 -5.35 14.10
CA GLU A 70 -4.35 -5.66 15.53
C GLU A 70 -4.18 -4.40 16.39
N PRO A 71 -4.87 -4.33 17.54
CA PRO A 71 -4.76 -3.21 18.47
C PRO A 71 -3.46 -3.25 19.27
N GLU A 72 -2.83 -4.42 19.42
CA GLU A 72 -1.60 -4.61 20.19
C GLU A 72 -0.43 -4.92 19.25
N THR A 73 0.75 -4.39 19.57
CA THR A 73 1.97 -4.65 18.79
C THR A 73 2.45 -6.07 19.10
N ALA A 74 2.93 -6.77 18.08
CA ALA A 74 3.60 -8.06 18.23
C ALA A 74 4.88 -8.13 17.39
N ASP A 75 5.79 -9.01 17.76
CA ASP A 75 7.01 -9.26 17.00
C ASP A 75 6.68 -9.72 15.57
N PRO A 76 7.49 -9.34 14.57
CA PRO A 76 7.28 -9.80 13.20
C PRO A 76 7.35 -11.33 13.10
N VAL A 77 6.46 -11.91 12.29
CA VAL A 77 6.38 -13.37 12.10
C VAL A 77 6.76 -13.72 10.68
N VAL A 78 7.82 -14.53 10.52
CA VAL A 78 8.21 -15.08 9.22
C VAL A 78 7.26 -16.22 8.84
N VAL A 79 6.72 -16.18 7.63
CA VAL A 79 5.78 -17.16 7.08
C VAL A 79 6.41 -17.85 5.87
N GLY A 80 6.84 -19.09 6.07
CA GLY A 80 7.58 -19.83 5.05
C GLY A 80 8.94 -19.17 4.76
N SER A 81 9.38 -19.21 3.49
CA SER A 81 10.68 -18.64 3.09
C SER A 81 10.64 -17.19 2.65
N TYR A 82 9.45 -16.67 2.31
CA TYR A 82 9.29 -15.39 1.60
C TYR A 82 8.17 -14.49 2.15
N GLY A 83 7.47 -14.91 3.19
CA GLY A 83 6.41 -14.14 3.82
C GLY A 83 6.84 -13.50 5.13
N LEU A 84 6.37 -12.28 5.40
CA LEU A 84 6.55 -11.59 6.67
C LEU A 84 5.23 -10.96 7.12
N LEU A 85 4.82 -11.23 8.36
CA LEU A 85 3.71 -10.54 9.00
C LEU A 85 4.24 -9.48 9.96
N VAL A 86 3.70 -8.27 9.87
CA VAL A 86 4.04 -7.15 10.73
C VAL A 86 2.80 -6.70 11.49
N THR A 87 2.89 -6.65 12.81
CA THR A 87 1.76 -6.31 13.69
C THR A 87 2.08 -5.04 14.47
N PRO A 88 1.80 -3.84 13.93
CA PRO A 88 2.28 -2.60 14.51
C PRO A 88 1.48 -2.14 15.75
N GLY A 89 0.30 -2.71 16.04
CA GLY A 89 -0.50 -2.35 17.22
C GLY A 89 -1.21 -1.00 17.14
N PHE A 90 -1.62 -0.60 15.94
CA PHE A 90 -2.23 0.72 15.71
C PHE A 90 -3.68 0.68 15.24
N GLY A 91 -4.29 -0.52 15.17
CA GLY A 91 -5.59 -0.70 14.54
C GLY A 91 -5.60 -0.06 13.14
N HIS A 92 -6.68 0.66 12.79
CA HIS A 92 -6.80 1.29 11.47
C HIS A 92 -5.70 2.30 11.13
N ARG A 93 -4.98 2.85 12.11
CA ARG A 93 -3.84 3.75 11.85
C ARG A 93 -2.65 3.01 11.22
N ARG A 94 -2.65 1.66 11.22
CA ARG A 94 -1.68 0.83 10.48
C ARG A 94 -1.65 1.15 8.98
N ASN A 95 -2.71 1.75 8.43
CA ASN A 95 -2.76 2.23 7.04
C ASN A 95 -1.64 3.25 6.74
N PHE A 96 -1.26 4.07 7.72
CA PHE A 96 -0.11 4.97 7.56
C PHE A 96 1.22 4.21 7.61
N VAL A 97 1.29 3.12 8.39
CA VAL A 97 2.48 2.24 8.44
C VAL A 97 2.68 1.54 7.10
N GLU A 98 1.62 1.03 6.46
CA GLU A 98 1.72 0.46 5.11
C GLU A 98 2.29 1.47 4.10
N ALA A 99 1.80 2.71 4.13
CA ALA A 99 2.32 3.77 3.29
C ALA A 99 3.81 4.08 3.56
N CYS A 100 4.26 3.98 4.81
CA CYS A 100 5.68 4.12 5.17
C CYS A 100 6.54 2.96 4.63
N LEU A 101 6.01 1.74 4.63
CA LEU A 101 6.71 0.51 4.23
C LEU A 101 6.80 0.31 2.72
N CYS A 102 5.94 0.97 1.93
CA CYS A 102 5.98 0.87 0.47
C CYS A 102 6.91 1.90 -0.18
N ASP A 103 7.48 1.52 -1.32
CA ASP A 103 8.15 2.44 -2.25
C ASP A 103 7.16 3.01 -3.26
N ALA A 104 6.18 2.21 -3.71
CA ALA A 104 5.10 2.60 -4.62
C ALA A 104 3.81 1.84 -4.28
N ALA A 105 2.66 2.30 -4.78
CA ALA A 105 1.37 1.66 -4.51
C ALA A 105 0.41 1.62 -5.70
N VAL A 106 -0.41 0.58 -5.73
CA VAL A 106 -1.60 0.45 -6.55
C VAL A 106 -2.80 0.38 -5.62
N ALA A 107 -3.77 1.28 -5.77
CA ALA A 107 -5.00 1.28 -4.97
C ALA A 107 -6.18 0.87 -5.84
N ILE A 108 -6.80 -0.26 -5.50
CA ILE A 108 -7.94 -0.84 -6.21
C ILE A 108 -9.25 -0.35 -5.58
N GLY A 109 -10.03 0.38 -6.37
CA GLY A 109 -11.27 1.01 -5.93
C GLY A 109 -11.02 2.18 -4.96
N HIS A 110 -12.06 2.56 -4.21
CA HIS A 110 -12.06 3.80 -3.41
C HIS A 110 -12.73 3.65 -2.03
N SER A 111 -12.59 2.49 -1.37
CA SER A 111 -13.12 2.31 -0.01
C SER A 111 -12.48 3.29 1.00
N PRO A 112 -13.08 3.57 2.18
CA PRO A 112 -12.46 4.39 3.22
C PRO A 112 -11.03 3.98 3.61
N GLY A 113 -10.76 2.68 3.73
CA GLY A 113 -9.43 2.17 4.06
C GLY A 113 -8.44 2.40 2.92
N THR A 114 -8.78 1.94 1.73
CA THR A 114 -8.00 2.10 0.51
C THR A 114 -7.67 3.58 0.23
N SER A 115 -8.65 4.47 0.43
CA SER A 115 -8.45 5.91 0.21
C SER A 115 -7.47 6.52 1.21
N SER A 116 -7.49 6.08 2.48
CA SER A 116 -6.51 6.55 3.48
C SER A 116 -5.09 6.06 3.17
N GLU A 117 -4.93 4.80 2.76
CA GLU A 117 -3.64 4.21 2.39
C GLU A 117 -3.05 4.95 1.17
N ALA A 118 -3.85 5.14 0.12
CA ALA A 118 -3.45 5.92 -1.05
C ALA A 118 -3.09 7.38 -0.71
N LEU A 119 -3.89 8.04 0.14
CA LEU A 119 -3.62 9.41 0.59
C LEU A 119 -2.28 9.52 1.33
N PHE A 120 -2.02 8.59 2.26
CA PHE A 120 -0.79 8.58 3.04
C PHE A 120 0.43 8.27 2.17
N ALA A 121 0.31 7.35 1.22
CA ALA A 121 1.37 7.07 0.26
C ALA A 121 1.71 8.32 -0.58
N MET A 122 0.71 9.04 -1.10
CA MET A 122 0.94 10.30 -1.82
C MET A 122 1.58 11.38 -0.94
N PHE A 123 1.13 11.52 0.32
CA PHE A 123 1.74 12.45 1.28
C PHE A 123 3.23 12.15 1.49
N LEU A 124 3.58 10.87 1.57
CA LEU A 124 4.95 10.38 1.68
C LEU A 124 5.70 10.39 0.33
N ARG A 125 5.12 11.02 -0.71
CA ARG A 125 5.67 11.14 -2.06
C ARG A 125 5.97 9.80 -2.71
N ARG A 126 5.19 8.78 -2.36
CA ARG A 126 5.22 7.49 -3.06
C ARG A 126 4.43 7.62 -4.36
N PRO A 127 4.90 7.03 -5.47
CA PRO A 127 4.07 6.84 -6.66
C PRO A 127 2.81 6.07 -6.29
N VAL A 128 1.64 6.59 -6.68
CA VAL A 128 0.35 5.92 -6.47
C VAL A 128 -0.45 5.94 -7.75
N VAL A 129 -0.86 4.76 -8.20
CA VAL A 129 -1.86 4.60 -9.26
C VAL A 129 -3.17 4.12 -8.65
N LEU A 130 -4.23 4.90 -8.83
CA LEU A 130 -5.58 4.44 -8.53
C LEU A 130 -6.13 3.69 -9.73
N VAL A 131 -6.71 2.52 -9.47
CA VAL A 131 -7.35 1.70 -10.50
C VAL A 131 -8.77 1.38 -10.11
N ASP A 132 -9.69 1.51 -11.07
CA ASP A 132 -11.11 1.20 -10.89
C ASP A 132 -11.71 0.70 -12.21
N ALA A 133 -12.82 -0.02 -12.11
CA ALA A 133 -13.62 -0.42 -13.26
C ALA A 133 -14.13 0.81 -14.03
N ASP A 134 -14.46 1.90 -13.32
CA ASP A 134 -14.78 3.19 -13.91
C ASP A 134 -13.91 4.33 -13.34
N PRO A 135 -12.79 4.68 -13.99
CA PRO A 135 -11.87 5.70 -13.47
C PRO A 135 -12.40 7.14 -13.61
N VAL A 136 -13.52 7.37 -14.31
CA VAL A 136 -14.03 8.73 -14.60
C VAL A 136 -14.73 9.35 -13.39
N GLU A 137 -15.41 8.54 -12.57
CA GLU A 137 -16.18 9.00 -11.41
C GLU A 137 -15.52 8.66 -10.06
N MET A 138 -14.19 8.70 -9.97
CA MET A 138 -13.53 8.46 -8.69
C MET A 138 -13.83 9.60 -7.69
N PRO A 139 -14.44 9.28 -6.53
CA PRO A 139 -14.80 10.27 -5.53
C PRO A 139 -13.57 10.91 -4.87
N ASP A 140 -13.78 12.01 -4.15
CA ASP A 140 -12.71 12.68 -3.41
C ASP A 140 -12.14 11.76 -2.31
N LEU A 141 -10.98 11.17 -2.60
CA LEU A 141 -10.23 10.31 -1.68
C LEU A 141 -9.99 10.99 -0.34
N ARG A 142 -9.78 12.30 -0.32
CA ARG A 142 -9.45 13.06 0.90
C ARG A 142 -10.62 13.03 1.88
N ARG A 143 -11.84 13.18 1.36
CA ARG A 143 -13.07 13.08 2.13
C ARG A 143 -13.27 11.65 2.65
N ILE A 144 -13.10 10.66 1.79
CA ILE A 144 -13.37 9.25 2.11
C ILE A 144 -12.35 8.66 3.11
N ALA A 145 -11.09 9.08 3.03
CA ALA A 145 -10.04 8.63 3.95
C ALA A 145 -10.36 8.92 5.44
N LEU A 146 -11.03 10.05 5.72
CA LEU A 146 -11.40 10.45 7.08
C LEU A 146 -12.39 9.48 7.74
N ASP A 147 -13.18 8.75 6.95
CA ASP A 147 -14.16 7.79 7.46
C ASP A 147 -13.49 6.52 8.04
N ARG A 148 -12.22 6.24 7.69
CA ARG A 148 -11.47 5.10 8.23
C ARG A 148 -10.46 5.49 9.31
N VAL A 149 -9.64 6.51 9.05
CA VAL A 149 -8.58 6.94 9.97
C VAL A 149 -8.83 8.39 10.37
N PRO A 150 -9.52 8.64 11.49
CA PRO A 150 -9.80 10.00 11.92
C PRO A 150 -8.51 10.80 12.15
N LYS A 151 -8.57 12.10 11.88
CA LYS A 151 -7.45 13.00 12.21
C LYS A 151 -7.22 12.99 13.74
N PRO A 152 -5.99 12.73 14.22
CA PRO A 152 -5.69 12.80 15.65
C PRO A 152 -5.97 14.20 16.21
N HIS A 153 -6.68 14.28 17.33
CA HIS A 153 -6.97 15.55 18.01
C HIS A 153 -5.76 16.09 18.78
N ASN A 154 -4.95 15.21 19.36
CA ASN A 154 -3.73 15.55 20.10
C ASN A 154 -2.58 14.64 19.66
N PRO A 155 -1.80 15.02 18.62
CA PRO A 155 -0.83 14.14 18.01
C PRO A 155 0.46 14.00 18.85
N ALA A 156 0.44 13.06 19.80
CA ALA A 156 1.56 12.82 20.72
C ALA A 156 2.66 11.94 20.11
N THR A 157 2.29 10.96 19.29
CA THR A 157 3.26 10.04 18.66
C THR A 157 3.71 10.56 17.29
N ALA A 158 4.84 10.05 16.78
CA ALA A 158 5.27 10.37 15.42
C ALA A 158 4.27 9.87 14.36
N LEU A 159 3.63 8.72 14.59
CA LEU A 159 2.52 8.23 13.77
C LEU A 159 1.35 9.24 13.74
N ASP A 160 0.91 9.73 14.90
CA ASP A 160 -0.21 10.67 14.96
C ASP A 160 0.15 12.00 14.29
N ARG A 161 1.39 12.49 14.44
CA ARG A 161 1.87 13.67 13.72
C ARG A 161 1.90 13.44 12.22
N GLY A 162 2.38 12.29 11.76
CA GLY A 162 2.37 11.90 10.34
C GLY A 162 0.96 11.93 9.75
N ILE A 163 0.00 11.30 10.41
CA ILE A 163 -1.41 11.30 10.00
C ILE A 163 -1.98 12.73 9.99
N ALA A 164 -1.72 13.51 11.03
CA ALA A 164 -2.20 14.89 11.12
C ALA A 164 -1.62 15.78 10.00
N HIS A 165 -0.34 15.60 9.67
CA HIS A 165 0.33 16.29 8.57
C HIS A 165 -0.20 15.85 7.21
N ALA A 166 -0.45 14.56 6.99
CA ALA A 166 -1.05 14.06 5.75
C ALA A 166 -2.41 14.70 5.49
N TYR A 167 -3.26 14.82 6.51
CA TYR A 167 -4.55 15.51 6.38
C TYR A 167 -4.43 17.02 6.23
N HIS A 168 -3.38 17.65 6.76
CA HIS A 168 -3.13 19.07 6.51
C HIS A 168 -2.68 19.27 5.06
N TRP A 169 -1.71 18.49 4.60
CA TRP A 169 -1.23 18.47 3.21
C TRP A 169 -2.36 18.21 2.22
N ALA A 170 -3.25 17.26 2.52
CA ALA A 170 -4.42 16.96 1.69
C ALA A 170 -5.36 18.17 1.49
N LYS A 171 -5.37 19.15 2.41
CA LYS A 171 -6.21 20.36 2.26
C LYS A 171 -5.55 21.44 1.40
N THR A 172 -4.23 21.45 1.32
CA THR A 172 -3.46 22.51 0.65
C THR A 172 -2.86 22.05 -0.68
N SER A 173 -2.76 20.74 -0.89
CA SER A 173 -2.19 20.12 -2.09
C SER A 173 -3.18 20.14 -3.25
N ASP A 174 -2.66 20.45 -4.44
CA ASP A 174 -3.29 20.28 -5.75
C ASP A 174 -2.90 18.95 -6.40
N HIS A 175 -2.15 18.08 -5.69
CA HIS A 175 -1.74 16.79 -6.21
C HIS A 175 -2.94 15.90 -6.52
N THR A 176 -3.00 15.45 -7.77
CA THR A 176 -3.96 14.48 -8.28
C THR A 176 -3.23 13.16 -8.54
N PRO A 177 -3.69 12.04 -7.94
CA PRO A 177 -3.10 10.75 -8.25
C PRO A 177 -3.36 10.38 -9.71
N GLU A 178 -2.47 9.57 -10.26
CA GLU A 178 -2.72 8.95 -11.54
C GLU A 178 -3.90 7.98 -11.43
N ARG A 179 -4.81 8.05 -12.39
CA ARG A 179 -5.99 7.19 -12.46
C ARG A 179 -5.90 6.36 -13.73
N ARG A 180 -6.10 5.04 -13.59
CA ARG A 180 -6.15 4.11 -14.71
C ARG A 180 -7.35 3.19 -14.59
N ARG A 181 -7.69 2.54 -15.70
CA ARG A 181 -8.61 1.41 -15.67
C ARG A 181 -7.98 0.26 -14.90
N LEU A 182 -8.82 -0.50 -14.23
CA LEU A 182 -8.46 -1.76 -13.60
C LEU A 182 -7.78 -2.71 -14.61
N PRO A 183 -6.60 -3.30 -14.31
CA PRO A 183 -5.99 -4.27 -15.18
C PRO A 183 -6.84 -5.54 -15.22
N LEU A 184 -7.31 -5.91 -16.41
CA LEU A 184 -8.18 -7.05 -16.65
C LEU A 184 -7.42 -8.31 -17.11
N ASP A 185 -6.12 -8.18 -17.32
CA ASP A 185 -5.24 -9.27 -17.70
C ASP A 185 -3.81 -9.07 -17.16
N ALA A 186 -3.00 -10.13 -17.29
CA ALA A 186 -1.61 -10.14 -16.82
C ALA A 186 -0.71 -9.13 -17.55
N TRP A 187 -0.97 -8.83 -18.84
CA TRP A 187 -0.16 -7.91 -19.61
C TRP A 187 -0.37 -6.46 -19.15
N GLN A 188 -1.64 -6.09 -18.91
CA GLN A 188 -2.00 -4.78 -18.36
C GLN A 188 -1.42 -4.59 -16.95
N ALA A 189 -1.50 -5.61 -16.09
CA ALA A 189 -0.91 -5.56 -14.76
C ALA A 189 0.63 -5.41 -14.82
N ALA A 190 1.30 -6.19 -15.68
CA ALA A 190 2.74 -6.09 -15.89
C ALA A 190 3.17 -4.69 -16.37
N GLY A 191 2.46 -4.12 -17.35
CA GLY A 191 2.75 -2.77 -17.85
C GLY A 191 2.56 -1.69 -16.78
N LEU A 192 1.56 -1.85 -15.91
CA LEU A 192 1.33 -0.94 -14.79
C LEU A 192 2.45 -1.03 -13.74
N VAL A 193 2.76 -2.25 -13.28
CA VAL A 193 3.78 -2.49 -12.25
C VAL A 193 5.16 -2.04 -12.73
N ARG A 194 5.56 -2.41 -13.95
CA ARG A 194 6.82 -1.96 -14.53
C ARG A 194 6.88 -0.44 -14.62
N GLY A 195 5.81 0.20 -15.07
CA GLY A 195 5.80 1.66 -15.18
C GLY A 195 5.91 2.37 -13.83
N LEU A 196 5.39 1.77 -12.75
CA LEU A 196 5.57 2.26 -11.38
C LEU A 196 7.03 2.15 -10.94
N ILE A 197 7.66 0.99 -11.20
CA ILE A 197 9.04 0.69 -10.80
C ILE A 197 10.06 1.51 -11.60
N ASP A 198 9.89 1.59 -12.92
CA ASP A 198 10.83 2.25 -13.84
C ASP A 198 10.62 3.77 -13.95
N GLY A 199 9.63 4.33 -13.24
CA GLY A 199 9.39 5.77 -13.23
C GLY A 199 8.62 6.33 -14.43
N THR A 200 8.10 5.47 -15.32
CA THR A 200 7.41 5.92 -16.55
C THR A 200 5.94 6.30 -16.31
N VAL A 201 5.39 5.92 -15.16
CA VAL A 201 4.11 6.41 -14.63
C VAL A 201 4.37 7.78 -13.98
N PRO A 202 3.57 8.84 -14.25
CA PRO A 202 3.62 10.09 -13.49
C PRO A 202 3.79 9.89 -11.98
N GLY A 203 4.89 10.45 -11.46
CA GLY A 203 5.24 10.30 -10.04
C GLY A 203 5.85 8.94 -9.67
N GLY A 204 6.22 8.10 -10.65
CA GLY A 204 6.93 6.84 -10.52
C GLY A 204 8.26 6.97 -9.78
N LEU A 205 8.87 5.83 -9.40
CA LEU A 205 10.01 5.84 -8.48
C LEU A 205 11.14 6.71 -9.00
N ASP A 206 11.47 7.76 -8.25
CA ASP A 206 12.70 8.51 -8.44
C ASP A 206 13.78 7.83 -7.57
N PRO A 207 14.73 7.10 -8.16
CA PRO A 207 15.78 6.42 -7.40
C PRO A 207 16.71 7.40 -6.67
N THR A 208 16.65 8.70 -7.01
CA THR A 208 17.45 9.77 -6.41
C THR A 208 16.70 10.55 -5.33
N ALA A 209 15.38 10.39 -5.25
CA ALA A 209 14.60 11.02 -4.19
C ALA A 209 15.06 10.44 -2.85
N PRO A 210 15.43 11.28 -1.86
CA PRO A 210 15.75 10.79 -0.55
C PRO A 210 14.53 10.03 -0.04
N ARG A 211 14.68 8.72 0.18
CA ARG A 211 13.78 7.97 1.07
C ARG A 211 13.77 8.83 2.32
N THR A 212 12.64 9.41 2.71
CA THR A 212 12.53 10.43 3.77
C THR A 212 12.85 9.89 5.19
N ALA A 213 13.62 8.80 5.25
CA ALA A 213 14.11 8.02 6.38
C ALA A 213 14.73 8.88 7.49
N ALA A 214 15.37 10.00 7.17
CA ALA A 214 16.04 10.84 8.16
C ALA A 214 15.11 11.34 9.31
N ASP A 215 13.79 11.41 9.09
CA ASP A 215 12.81 11.74 10.15
C ASP A 215 12.02 10.52 10.70
N TRP A 216 12.16 9.33 10.11
CA TRP A 216 11.35 8.14 10.41
C TRP A 216 12.14 6.93 10.94
N ASP A 217 13.48 6.99 10.91
CA ASP A 217 14.36 5.91 11.39
C ASP A 217 14.12 5.55 12.87
N ALA A 218 13.59 6.45 13.68
CA ALA A 218 13.19 6.13 15.06
C ALA A 218 11.90 5.30 15.16
N LEU A 219 10.99 5.39 14.18
CA LEU A 219 9.71 4.67 14.16
C LEU A 219 9.84 3.31 13.45
N VAL A 220 10.64 3.26 12.39
CA VAL A 220 10.82 2.07 11.54
C VAL A 220 12.08 1.29 11.93
N GLY A 221 13.11 1.93 12.50
CA GLY A 221 14.34 1.27 12.93
C GLY A 221 14.11 0.17 13.98
N GLY A 222 13.09 0.30 14.83
CA GLY A 222 12.70 -0.78 15.75
C GLY A 222 12.08 -2.01 15.06
N VAL A 223 11.50 -1.83 13.86
CA VAL A 223 10.82 -2.89 13.10
C VAL A 223 11.75 -3.52 12.05
N LEU A 224 12.66 -2.75 11.45
CA LEU A 224 13.56 -3.23 10.39
C LEU A 224 14.94 -3.70 10.90
N HIS A 225 15.41 -3.28 12.08
CA HIS A 225 16.68 -3.80 12.63
C HIS A 225 16.60 -5.23 13.18
N SER A 226 15.42 -5.84 13.11
CA SER A 226 15.16 -7.24 13.47
C SER A 226 14.98 -8.15 12.23
N LEU A 227 15.23 -7.63 11.02
CA LEU A 227 15.38 -8.38 9.76
C LEU A 227 16.86 -8.58 9.43
#